data_AF-A0A7X3HPE0-F1
#
_entry.id   AF-A0A7X3HPE0-F1
#
_cell.length_a   1.000
_cell.length_b   1.000
_cell.length_c   1.000
_cell.angle_alpha   90.00
_cell.angle_beta   90.00
_cell.angle_gamma   90.00
#
_symmetry.space_group_name_H-M   'P 1'
#
loop_
_entity.id
_entity.type
_entity.pdbx_description
1 polymer ?
#
loop_
_entity_poly.entity_id
_entity_poly.type
_entity_poly.pdbx_seq_one_letter_code
_entity_poly.pdbx_strand_id
1 'polypeptide(L)'
;MSLPSLQLALQLDRADVFGSLEWVLANARRTGLSLQAMEFDASRANAVRMVCEAPMVELLELFVRRVAHGVDLEIVDAEFFDAVEDQPAALAA
;
A
#
# COMPACT_ATOMS: atom_id res chain seq x y z
N MET A 1 19.21 3.02 3.25
CA MET A 1 18.43 1.77 3.20
C MET A 1 17.10 2.14 2.59
N SER A 2 16.67 1.47 1.52
CA SER A 2 15.30 1.61 1.05
C SER A 2 14.36 0.97 2.07
N LEU A 3 13.17 1.57 2.23
CA LEU A 3 12.13 0.99 3.08
C LEU A 3 11.37 -0.07 2.26
N PRO A 4 10.81 -1.11 2.91
CA PRO A 4 9.85 -1.96 2.25
C PRO A 4 8.66 -1.13 1.77
N SER A 5 8.18 -1.43 0.57
CA SER A 5 7.05 -0.73 -0.03
C SER A 5 5.97 -1.69 -0.52
N LEU A 6 4.76 -1.18 -0.61
CA LEU A 6 3.57 -1.86 -1.09
C LEU A 6 2.98 -1.04 -2.23
N GLN A 7 2.90 -1.62 -3.41
CA GLN A 7 2.07 -1.12 -4.49
C GLN A 7 0.69 -1.76 -4.39
N LEU A 8 -0.35 -0.93 -4.35
CA LEU A 8 -1.72 -1.39 -4.17
C LEU A 8 -2.60 -0.83 -5.28
N ALA A 9 -3.35 -1.71 -5.95
CA ALA A 9 -4.42 -1.33 -6.84
C ALA A 9 -5.76 -1.54 -6.14
N LEU A 10 -6.56 -0.48 -6.11
CA LEU A 10 -7.83 -0.39 -5.41
C LEU A 10 -8.96 -0.09 -6.39
N GLN A 11 -10.10 -0.72 -6.15
CA GLN A 11 -11.38 -0.34 -6.73
C GLN A 11 -12.23 0.27 -5.61
N LEU A 12 -12.44 1.58 -5.67
CA LEU A 12 -13.22 2.32 -4.67
C LEU A 12 -14.72 2.14 -4.92
N ASP A 13 -15.52 2.25 -3.87
CA ASP A 13 -16.97 2.30 -4.00
C ASP A 13 -17.38 3.48 -4.88
N ARG A 14 -18.26 3.20 -5.83
CA ARG A 14 -18.79 4.18 -6.76
C ARG A 14 -19.81 5.11 -6.12
N ALA A 15 -20.51 4.67 -5.06
CA ALA A 15 -21.46 5.50 -4.36
C ALA A 15 -20.77 6.53 -3.44
N ASP A 16 -19.60 6.20 -2.89
CA ASP A 16 -18.81 7.10 -2.05
C ASP A 16 -17.29 6.99 -2.27
N VAL A 17 -16.82 7.46 -3.43
CA VAL A 17 -15.39 7.42 -3.81
C VAL A 17 -14.50 8.15 -2.80
N PHE A 18 -14.95 9.31 -2.33
CA PHE A 18 -14.18 10.12 -1.39
C PHE A 18 -14.12 9.49 0.00
N GLY A 19 -15.24 8.97 0.50
CA GLY A 19 -15.28 8.25 1.78
C GLY A 19 -14.44 6.99 1.77
N SER A 20 -14.52 6.16 0.71
CA SER A 20 -13.66 4.97 0.57
C SER A 20 -12.18 5.34 0.53
N LEU A 21 -11.81 6.40 -0.20
CA LEU A 21 -10.41 6.86 -0.25
C LEU A 21 -9.94 7.41 1.10
N GLU A 22 -10.73 8.26 1.76
CA GLU A 22 -10.43 8.79 3.08
C GLU A 22 -10.22 7.63 4.08
N TRP A 23 -11.10 6.64 4.06
CA TRP A 23 -11.01 5.47 4.91
C TRP A 23 -9.71 4.70 4.70
N VAL A 24 -9.29 4.47 3.44
CA VAL A 24 -8.02 3.80 3.11
C VAL A 24 -6.82 4.61 3.63
N LEU A 25 -6.76 5.91 3.31
CA LEU A 25 -5.66 6.78 3.71
C LEU A 25 -5.56 6.92 5.24
N ALA A 26 -6.71 6.99 5.92
CA ALA A 26 -6.77 7.03 7.37
C ALA A 26 -6.27 5.71 7.98
N ASN A 27 -6.56 4.55 7.37
CA ASN A 27 -6.02 3.26 7.80
C ASN A 27 -4.51 3.14 7.56
N ALA A 28 -4.00 3.62 6.42
CA ALA A 28 -2.56 3.65 6.14
C ALA A 28 -1.83 4.45 7.24
N ARG A 29 -2.30 5.68 7.50
CA ARG A 29 -1.74 6.55 8.54
C ARG A 29 -1.81 5.93 9.94
N ARG A 30 -2.94 5.32 10.33
CA ARG A 30 -3.09 4.63 11.64
C ARG A 30 -2.21 3.40 11.78
N THR A 31 -1.83 2.78 10.67
CA THR A 31 -0.94 1.62 10.65
C THR A 31 0.55 2.04 10.65
N GLY A 32 0.83 3.34 10.47
CA GLY A 32 2.19 3.88 10.48
C GLY A 32 2.86 3.89 9.10
N LEU A 33 2.07 3.85 8.03
CA LEU A 33 2.56 3.90 6.65
C LEU A 33 2.69 5.35 6.17
N SER A 34 3.65 5.58 5.28
CA SER A 34 3.81 6.81 4.52
C SER A 34 3.34 6.60 3.08
N LEU A 35 2.52 7.51 2.57
CA LEU A 35 2.11 7.50 1.15
C LEU A 35 3.22 8.15 0.30
N GLN A 36 3.73 7.41 -0.69
CA GLN A 36 4.76 7.90 -1.60
C GLN A 36 4.19 8.38 -2.94
N ALA A 37 3.24 7.62 -3.49
CA ALA A 37 2.60 7.96 -4.75
C ALA A 37 1.13 7.55 -4.71
N MET A 38 0.29 8.29 -5.45
CA MET A 38 -1.10 7.95 -5.67
C MET A 38 -1.53 8.46 -7.03
N GLU A 39 -2.14 7.57 -7.81
CA GLU A 39 -2.60 7.85 -9.17
C GLU A 39 -4.02 7.33 -9.35
N PHE A 40 -4.87 8.13 -9.98
CA PHE A 40 -6.19 7.70 -10.41
C PHE A 40 -6.08 7.09 -11.80
N ASP A 41 -6.64 5.89 -11.98
CA ASP A 41 -6.68 5.25 -13.28
C ASP A 41 -7.79 5.92 -14.12
N ALA A 42 -7.39 6.75 -15.09
CA ALA A 42 -8.33 7.43 -15.96
C ALA A 42 -9.12 6.47 -16.89
N SER A 43 -8.65 5.22 -17.05
CA SER A 43 -9.31 4.20 -17.89
C SER A 43 -10.32 3.35 -17.11
N ARG A 44 -10.28 3.37 -15.77
CA ARG A 44 -11.15 2.58 -14.91
C ARG A 44 -11.82 3.49 -13.88
N ALA A 45 -13.14 3.61 -13.95
CA ALA A 45 -13.88 4.46 -13.02
C ALA A 45 -13.58 4.09 -11.56
N ASN A 46 -13.21 5.08 -10.75
CA ASN A 46 -12.97 4.95 -9.30
C ASN A 46 -11.85 3.97 -8.92
N ALA A 47 -10.91 3.70 -9.83
CA ALA A 47 -9.74 2.90 -9.52
C ALA A 47 -8.56 3.81 -9.14
N VAL A 48 -7.81 3.38 -8.12
CA VAL A 48 -6.64 4.09 -7.60
C VAL A 48 -5.49 3.13 -7.48
N ARG A 49 -4.30 3.58 -7.91
CA ARG A 49 -3.03 2.94 -7.56
C ARG A 49 -2.33 3.78 -6.52
N MET A 50 -1.78 3.16 -5.50
CA MET A 50 -0.98 3.85 -4.50
C MET A 50 0.26 3.05 -4.14
N VAL A 51 1.30 3.78 -3.74
CA VAL A 51 2.53 3.22 -3.20
C VAL A 51 2.68 3.70 -1.77
N CYS A 52 2.79 2.77 -0.84
CA CYS A 52 3.00 3.03 0.57
C CYS A 52 4.33 2.43 1.02
N GLU A 53 4.99 3.09 1.97
CA GLU A 53 6.19 2.57 2.63
C GLU A 53 5.95 2.41 4.13
N ALA A 54 6.69 1.50 4.73
CA ALA A 54 6.70 1.30 6.17
C ALA A 54 8.12 0.97 6.67
N PRO A 55 8.42 1.17 7.96
CA PRO A 55 9.69 0.75 8.54
C PRO A 55 9.85 -0.78 8.64
N MET A 56 8.75 -1.54 8.52
CA MET A 56 8.69 -2.99 8.72
C MET A 56 7.62 -3.58 7.79
N VAL A 57 7.90 -4.74 7.17
CA VAL A 57 6.99 -5.40 6.21
C VAL A 57 5.66 -5.81 6.85
N GLU A 58 5.67 -6.17 8.13
CA GLU A 58 4.49 -6.59 8.91
C GLU A 58 3.45 -5.48 9.02
N LEU A 59 3.86 -4.21 8.95
CA LEU A 59 2.94 -3.08 8.94
C LEU A 59 2.21 -2.95 7.58
N LEU A 60 2.90 -3.27 6.49
CA LEU A 60 2.27 -3.34 5.15
C LEU A 60 1.24 -4.48 5.11
N GLU A 61 1.59 -5.65 5.65
CA GLU A 61 0.67 -6.78 5.74
C GLU A 61 -0.55 -6.47 6.64
N LEU A 62 -0.32 -5.83 7.78
CA LEU A 62 -1.39 -5.40 8.69
C LEU A 62 -2.33 -4.41 8.00
N PHE A 63 -1.79 -3.48 7.20
CA PHE A 63 -2.58 -2.55 6.42
C PHE A 63 -3.46 -3.27 5.39
N VAL A 64 -2.89 -4.20 4.60
CA VAL A 64 -3.66 -4.98 3.62
C VAL A 64 -4.78 -5.76 4.30
N ARG A 65 -4.53 -6.41 5.44
CA ARG A 65 -5.58 -7.12 6.20
C ARG A 65 -6.68 -6.19 6.68
N ARG A 66 -6.33 -5.01 7.22
CA ARG A 66 -7.33 -4.02 7.67
C ARG A 66 -8.19 -3.55 6.50
N VAL A 67 -7.56 -3.26 5.37
CA VAL A 67 -8.22 -2.74 4.17
C VAL A 67 -9.10 -3.80 3.51
N ALA A 68 -8.65 -5.05 3.42
CA ALA A 68 -9.43 -6.16 2.85
C ALA A 68 -10.72 -6.49 3.63
N HIS A 69 -10.80 -6.10 4.90
CA HIS A 69 -12.00 -6.25 5.73
C HIS A 69 -12.90 -5.01 5.76
N GLY A 70 -12.56 -3.95 5.00
CA GLY A 70 -13.41 -2.77 4.83
C GLY A 70 -14.67 -3.09 4.04
N VAL A 71 -15.75 -2.35 4.28
CA VAL A 71 -17.08 -2.64 3.72
C VAL A 71 -17.22 -2.15 2.26
N ASP A 72 -16.42 -1.17 1.85
CA ASP A 72 -16.68 -0.37 0.63
C ASP A 72 -15.44 -0.21 -0.27
N LEU A 73 -14.61 -1.25 -0.37
CA LEU A 73 -13.49 -1.28 -1.31
C LEU A 73 -13.11 -2.70 -1.74
N GLU A 74 -12.49 -2.81 -2.90
CA GLU A 74 -11.89 -4.06 -3.37
C GLU A 74 -10.40 -3.85 -3.64
N ILE A 75 -9.57 -4.76 -3.13
CA ILE A 75 -8.14 -4.82 -3.46
C ILE A 75 -8.02 -5.65 -4.73
N VAL A 76 -7.65 -4.99 -5.83
CA VAL A 76 -7.46 -5.65 -7.13
C VAL A 76 -6.10 -6.32 -7.20
N ASP A 77 -5.08 -5.69 -6.63
CA ASP A 77 -3.71 -6.17 -6.65
C ASP A 77 -2.89 -5.58 -5.49
N ALA A 78 -1.92 -6.34 -5.00
CA ALA A 78 -1.04 -5.98 -3.90
C ALA A 78 0.35 -6.62 -4.09
N GLU A 79 1.36 -5.79 -4.35
CA GLU A 79 2.74 -6.22 -4.58
C GLU A 79 3.67 -5.64 -3.52
N PHE A 80 4.42 -6.49 -2.82
CA PHE A 80 5.38 -6.10 -1.79
C PHE A 80 6.79 -6.08 -2.38
N PHE A 81 7.54 -5.02 -2.09
CA PHE A 81 8.93 -4.88 -2.51
C PHE A 81 9.80 -4.76 -1.26
N ASP A 82 10.70 -5.71 -1.08
CA ASP A 82 11.75 -5.61 -0.08
C ASP A 82 12.96 -4.86 -0.62
N ALA A 83 13.56 -4.06 0.24
CA ALA A 83 14.92 -3.61 0.03
C ALA A 83 15.84 -4.83 0.12
N VAL A 84 16.40 -5.25 -1.01
CA VAL A 84 17.45 -6.26 -1.01
C VAL A 84 18.59 -5.72 -0.14
N GLU A 85 18.82 -6.32 1.03
CA GLU A 85 20.06 -6.12 1.76
C GLU A 85 21.18 -6.67 0.89
N ASP A 86 21.89 -5.78 0.20
CA ASP A 86 23.20 -6.10 -0.34
C ASP A 86 24.13 -6.24 0.88
N GLN A 87 24.17 -7.45 1.46
CA GLN A 87 25.16 -7.79 2.47
C GLN A 87 26.52 -7.62 1.79
N PRO A 88 27.41 -6.71 2.26
CA PRO A 88 28.77 -6.73 1.77
C PRO A 88 29.31 -8.11 2.12
N ALA A 89 29.69 -8.88 1.11
CA ALA A 89 30.33 -10.18 1.26
C ALA A 89 31.58 -10.01 2.13
N ALA A 90 31.39 -10.15 3.43
CA ALA A 90 32.46 -10.23 4.40
C ALA A 90 32.99 -11.66 4.38
N LEU A 91 33.88 -11.96 3.43
CA LEU A 91 34.84 -13.09 3.41
C LEU A 91 35.63 -12.95 2.10
N ALA A 92 36.96 -12.86 2.06
CA ALA A 92 37.99 -13.55 2.85
C ALA A 92 39.22 -12.60 3.00
N ALA A 93 39.76 -12.44 4.21
CA ALA A 93 40.87 -13.23 4.77
C ALA A 93 42.20 -13.02 4.03
#